data_AF-A0A3M3GED0-F1
#
_entry.id   AF-A0A3M3GED0-F1
#
_cell.length_a   1.000
_cell.length_b   1.000
_cell.length_c   1.000
_cell.angle_alpha   90.00
_cell.angle_beta   90.00
_cell.angle_gamma   90.00
#
_symmetry.space_group_name_H-M   'P 1'
#
loop_
_entity.id
_entity.type
_entity.pdbx_description
1 polymer ?
#
loop_
_entity_poly.entity_id
_entity_poly.type
_entity_poly.pdbx_seq_one_letter_code
_entity_poly.pdbx_strand_id
1 'polypeptide(L)' 'MDLWAVPGIGPKVLQQLQTGNIHNLEIPFRRKNGETFSGLMSAQPFDQSSTPAVLVIVRDMGVSVFL' A
#
# COMPACT_ATOMS: atom_id res chain seq x y z
N MET A 1 10.95 -4.04 -7.04
CA MET A 1 10.46 -3.98 -5.64
C MET A 1 9.37 -5.01 -5.49
N ASP A 2 9.58 -6.02 -4.66
CA ASP A 2 8.63 -7.11 -4.39
C ASP A 2 7.77 -6.76 -3.16
N LEU A 3 7.12 -5.59 -3.20
CA LEU A 3 6.37 -5.02 -2.08
C LEU A 3 4.99 -5.66 -1.92
N TRP A 4 4.34 -5.94 -3.05
CA TRP A 4 2.98 -6.45 -3.10
C TRP A 4 3.00 -7.97 -3.11
N ALA A 5 2.24 -8.61 -2.23
CA ALA A 5 2.16 -10.07 -2.23
C ALA A 5 1.45 -10.61 -3.48
N VAL A 6 0.53 -9.82 -4.06
CA VAL A 6 -0.23 -10.16 -5.26
C VAL A 6 0.28 -9.37 -6.47
N PRO A 7 0.63 -10.04 -7.58
CA PRO A 7 1.04 -9.39 -8.81
C PRO A 7 0.00 -8.40 -9.34
N GLY A 8 0.46 -7.28 -9.90
CA GLY A 8 -0.41 -6.29 -10.55
C GLY A 8 -1.11 -5.30 -9.61
N ILE A 9 -0.91 -5.40 -8.29
CA ILE A 9 -1.46 -4.42 -7.35
C ILE A 9 -0.85 -3.03 -7.52
N GLY A 10 0.47 -2.93 -7.66
CA GLY A 10 1.15 -1.64 -7.79
C GLY A 10 0.56 -0.73 -8.87
N PRO A 11 0.41 -1.21 -10.12
CA PRO A 11 -0.27 -0.44 -11.17
C PRO A 11 -1.69 0.00 -10.83
N LYS A 12 -2.50 -0.84 -10.18
CA LYS A 12 -3.87 -0.49 -9.77
C LYS A 12 -3.89 0.63 -8.73
N VAL A 13 -2.98 0.58 -7.76
CA VAL A 13 -2.80 1.64 -6.75
C VAL A 13 -2.44 2.96 -7.43
N LEU A 14 -1.49 2.95 -8.36
CA LEU A 14 -1.10 4.15 -9.11
C LEU A 14 -2.23 4.70 -9.97
N GLN A 15 -3.03 3.84 -10.61
CA GLN A 15 -4.19 4.25 -11.39
C GLN A 15 -5.24 4.91 -10.50
N GLN A 16 -5.54 4.33 -9.33
CA GLN A 16 -6.51 4.91 -8.40
C GLN A 16 -6.05 6.28 -7.89
N LEU A 17 -4.75 6.44 -7.63
CA LEU A 17 -4.16 7.73 -7.24
C LEU A 17 -4.29 8.84 -8.30
N GLN A 18 -4.52 8.50 -9.57
CA GLN A 18 -4.84 9.51 -10.60
C GLN A 18 -6.20 10.19 -10.36
N THR A 19 -7.10 9.53 -9.62
CA THR A 19 -8.47 10.00 -9.38
C THR A 19 -8.68 10.56 -7.97
N GLY A 20 -7.70 10.42 -7.08
CA GLY A 20 -7.76 10.94 -5.71
C GLY A 20 -7.00 10.08 -4.70
N ASN A 21 -7.18 10.41 -3.43
CA ASN A 21 -6.50 9.72 -2.33
C ASN A 21 -7.07 8.32 -2.08
N ILE A 22 -6.22 7.44 -1.57
CA ILE A 22 -6.60 6.10 -1.09
C ILE A 22 -6.66 6.14 0.43
N HIS A 23 -7.75 5.61 1.00
CA HIS A 23 -7.96 5.54 2.44
C HIS A 23 -8.27 4.11 2.87
N ASN A 24 -7.56 3.62 3.90
CA ASN A 24 -7.80 2.34 4.57
C ASN A 24 -7.98 1.14 3.62
N LEU A 25 -7.22 1.09 2.52
CA LEU A 25 -7.22 -0.07 1.62
C LEU A 25 -6.52 -1.24 2.31
N GLU A 26 -7.26 -2.30 2.62
CA GLU A 26 -6.68 -3.54 3.12
C GLU A 26 -6.04 -4.32 1.97
N ILE A 27 -4.76 -4.65 2.12
CA ILE A 27 -3.99 -5.25 1.03
C ILE A 27 -2.84 -6.12 1.56
N PRO A 28 -2.55 -7.27 0.91
CA PRO A 28 -1.47 -8.13 1.35
C PRO A 28 -0.12 -7.58 0.88
N PHE A 29 0.73 -7.27 1.84
CA PHE A 29 2.11 -6.83 1.64
C PHE A 29 3.09 -7.98 1.83
N ARG A 30 4.27 -7.83 1.24
CA ARG A 30 5.39 -8.76 1.42
C ARG A 30 6.50 -8.08 2.21
N ARG A 31 6.94 -8.74 3.28
CA ARG A 31 8.11 -8.34 4.07
C ARG A 31 9.39 -8.74 3.35
N LYS A 32 10.50 -8.12 3.76
CA LYS A 32 11.84 -8.45 3.23
C LYS A 32 12.24 -9.92 3.45
N ASN A 33 11.75 -10.55 4.53
CA ASN A 33 12.00 -11.97 4.83
C ASN A 33 11.10 -12.93 4.02
N GLY A 34 10.23 -12.41 3.15
CA GLY A 34 9.32 -13.21 2.32
C GLY A 34 7.94 -13.46 2.94
N GLU A 35 7.74 -13.18 4.23
CA GLU A 35 6.44 -13.33 4.87
C GLU A 35 5.44 -12.30 4.34
N THR A 36 4.16 -12.69 4.30
CA THR A 36 3.06 -11.82 3.92
C THR A 36 2.26 -11.38 5.12
N PHE A 37 1.75 -10.14 5.11
CA PHE A 37 0.82 -9.64 6.12
C PHE A 37 -0.27 -8.78 5.49
N SER A 38 -1.45 -8.73 6.12
CA SER A 38 -2.52 -7.79 5.76
C SER A 38 -2.19 -6.43 6.38
N GLY A 39 -2.04 -5.41 5.53
CA GLY A 39 -1.86 -4.03 5.96
C GLY A 39 -3.04 -3.16 5.54
N LEU A 40 -3.43 -2.22 6.40
CA LEU A 40 -4.26 -1.08 6.00
C LEU A 40 -3.36 0.02 5.43
N MET A 41 -3.61 0.39 4.19
CA MET A 41 -2.85 1.39 3.47
C MET A 41 -3.69 2.64 3.22
N SER A 42 -3.10 3.80 3.48
CA SER A 42 -3.56 5.07 2.92
C SER A 42 -2.45 5.69 2.07
N ALA A 43 -2.82 6.32 0.97
CA ALA A 43 -1.87 6.91 0.04
C ALA A 43 -2.43 8.20 -0.58
N GLN A 44 -1.55 9.17 -0.81
CA GLN A 44 -1.89 10.42 -1.51
C GLN A 44 -0.73 10.88 -2.39
N PRO A 45 -1.02 11.57 -3.52
CA PRO A 45 0.00 12.28 -4.26
C PRO A 45 0.73 13.28 -3.36
N PHE A 46 2.03 13.44 -3.56
CA PHE A 46 2.88 14.34 -2.80
C PHE A 46 3.94 14.94 -3.72
N ASP A 47 4.06 16.27 -3.72
CA ASP A 47 5.08 16.95 -4.50
C ASP A 47 6.35 17.15 -3.67
N GLN A 48 7.38 16.35 -3.93
CA GLN A 48 8.69 16.52 -3.30
C GLN A 48 9.58 17.36 -4.19
N SER A 49 9.63 18.68 -3.94
CA SER A 49 10.57 19.61 -4.60
C SER A 49 10.66 19.39 -6.12
N SER A 50 9.51 19.39 -6.80
CA SER A 50 9.30 19.14 -8.24
C SER A 50 9.38 17.70 -8.75
N THR A 51 9.57 16.71 -7.87
CA THR A 51 9.42 15.28 -8.21
C THR A 51 8.05 14.79 -7.76
N PRO A 52 7.17 14.34 -8.68
CA PRO A 52 5.92 13.69 -8.30
C PRO A 52 6.22 12.43 -7.50
N ALA A 53 5.67 12.36 -6.30
CA ALA A 53 5.82 11.25 -5.38
C ALA A 53 4.46 10.84 -4.81
N VAL A 54 4.46 9.76 -4.05
CA VAL A 54 3.28 9.29 -3.31
C VAL A 54 3.68 9.14 -1.85
N LEU A 55 2.96 9.82 -0.96
CA LEU A 55 3.06 9.56 0.47
C LEU A 55 2.20 8.33 0.79
N VAL A 56 2.83 7.28 1.33
CA VAL A 56 2.17 6.03 1.69
C VAL A 56 2.33 5.78 3.19
N ILE A 57 1.23 5.50 3.86
CA ILE A 57 1.20 5.05 5.25
C ILE A 57 0.61 3.66 5.27
N VAL A 58 1.36 2.68 5.82
CA VAL A 58 0.89 1.31 6.01
C VAL A 58 0.85 1.03 7.50
N ARG A 59 -0.31 0.59 7.98
CA ARG A 59 -0.49 0.01 9.32
C ARG A 59 -0.59 -1.50 9.18
N ASP A 60 0.28 -2.21 9.87
CA ASP A 60 0.13 -3.65 10.06
C ASP A 60 -1.10 -3.90 10.95
N MET A 61 -2.04 -4.72 10.47
CA MET A 61 -3.21 -5.10 11.26
C MET A 61 -2.98 -6.32 12.14
N GLY A 62 -1.81 -6.96 12.06
CA GLY A 62 -1.60 -8.27 12.67
C GLY A 62 -2.60 -9.30 12.14
N VAL A 63 -2.62 -10.48 12.73
CA VAL A 63 -3.67 -11.47 12.46
C VAL A 63 -4.84 -11.14 13.39
N SER A 64 -6.01 -10.79 12.85
CA SER A 64 -7.24 -10.80 13.63
C SER A 64 -7.53 -12.25 14.04
N VAL A 65 -7.18 -12.61 15.28
CA VAL A 65 -7.68 -13.82 15.91
C VAL A 65 -9.12 -13.50 16.33
N PHE A 66 -10.08 -13.89 15.50
CA PHE A 66 -11.46 -14.01 15.95
C PHE A 66 -11.50 -15.27 16.84
N LEU A 67 -11.48 -15.06 18.17
CA LEU A 67 -11.84 -16.10 19.14
C LEU A 67 -13.37 -16.22 19.22
#